data_AF-A0A1M7YWR4-F1
#
_entry.id   AF-A0A1M7YWR4-F1
#
_cell.length_a   1.000
_cell.length_b   1.000
_cell.length_c   1.000
_cell.angle_alpha   90.00
_cell.angle_beta   90.00
_cell.angle_gamma   90.00
#
_symmetry.space_group_name_H-M   'P 1'
#
loop_
_entity.id
_entity.type
_entity.pdbx_description
1 polymer ?
#
loop_
_entity_poly.entity_id
_entity_poly.type
_entity_poly.pdbx_seq_one_letter_code
_entity_poly.pdbx_strand_id
1 'polypeptide(L)'
;MYIELSEPYIIGGQITSRSQDIFVIRESGEYASLLKYEDYTSATVRKLEWCYSESDYHFFFGAGGQLRPMNITGPVLSKVIPWNLETAQYPESVHRDEIKPGYMLDLRVLQMSRFNPPRWFEHSPQERRDTPIRQIKSLLPEYLPDISYLPLIASNQLCDPVEENLYIASYVNPLKVRDCNQFYPYHIHYISTKELDSFEQLDLKNGQVIDLNGLNQTIDRLKNALIQTPDSDEIKTQLNQERQVLAAQSLARFYRNAGVQAGALNPEDVLGQVSQNQVKHAQVMRADRATVCMVANLMSFL
;
A
#
# COMPACT_ATOMS: atom_id res chain seq x y z
N MET A 1 20.91 2.68 -6.83
CA MET A 1 20.67 2.11 -5.49
C MET A 1 19.82 0.87 -5.71
N TYR A 2 20.26 -0.31 -5.26
CA TYR A 2 19.55 -1.57 -5.49
C TYR A 2 18.46 -1.75 -4.42
N ILE A 3 17.24 -2.09 -4.82
CA ILE A 3 16.19 -2.48 -3.87
C ILE A 3 16.56 -3.82 -3.24
N GLU A 4 16.72 -3.85 -1.93
CA GLU A 4 16.93 -5.09 -1.20
C GLU A 4 15.58 -5.80 -0.96
N LEU A 5 15.25 -6.72 -1.87
CA LEU A 5 14.08 -7.61 -1.76
C LEU A 5 14.38 -8.84 -0.87
N SER A 6 15.38 -8.76 0.01
CA SER A 6 15.98 -9.91 0.70
C SER A 6 15.19 -10.36 1.95
N GLU A 7 14.40 -9.48 2.56
CA GLU A 7 13.69 -9.79 3.80
C GLU A 7 12.35 -10.52 3.55
N PRO A 8 12.07 -11.59 4.31
CA PRO A 8 10.86 -12.37 4.13
C PRO A 8 9.63 -11.67 4.69
N TYR A 9 8.59 -11.61 3.86
CA TYR A 9 7.26 -11.11 4.23
C TYR A 9 6.46 -12.05 5.16
N ILE A 10 6.90 -13.30 5.30
CA ILE A 10 6.36 -14.28 6.25
C ILE A 10 7.53 -14.86 7.03
N ILE A 11 7.45 -14.80 8.36
CA ILE A 11 8.43 -15.42 9.27
C ILE A 11 7.69 -16.38 10.17
N GLY A 12 8.05 -17.67 10.14
CA GLY A 12 7.42 -18.69 10.98
C GLY A 12 5.90 -18.82 10.79
N GLY A 13 5.39 -18.56 9.58
CA GLY A 13 3.95 -18.59 9.26
C GLY A 13 3.18 -17.31 9.61
N GLN A 14 3.87 -16.26 10.07
CA GLN A 14 3.25 -14.97 10.38
C GLN A 14 3.62 -13.91 9.36
N ILE A 15 2.61 -13.16 8.89
CA ILE A 15 2.77 -12.01 7.99
C ILE A 15 3.51 -10.89 8.71
N THR A 16 4.49 -10.28 8.05
CA THR A 16 5.27 -9.15 8.60
C THR A 16 4.75 -7.80 8.11
N SER A 17 5.22 -6.71 8.71
CA SER A 17 4.89 -5.34 8.29
C SER A 17 5.29 -5.02 6.85
N ARG A 18 6.23 -5.75 6.26
CA ARG A 18 6.60 -5.64 4.84
C ARG A 18 5.41 -5.88 3.90
N SER A 19 4.38 -6.59 4.36
CA SER A 19 3.11 -6.74 3.62
C SER A 19 2.34 -5.42 3.41
N GLN A 20 2.84 -4.34 4.00
CA GLN A 20 2.30 -2.99 3.92
C GLN A 20 3.19 -2.07 3.10
N ASP A 21 4.29 -2.58 2.55
CA ASP A 21 5.11 -1.83 1.61
C ASP A 21 4.29 -1.47 0.36
N ILE A 22 4.60 -0.32 -0.21
CA ILE A 22 3.87 0.27 -1.33
C ILE A 22 4.84 0.49 -2.49
N PHE A 23 4.54 -0.09 -3.64
CA PHE A 23 5.13 0.35 -4.90
C PHE A 23 4.26 1.45 -5.50
N VAL A 24 4.82 2.65 -5.61
CA VAL A 24 4.18 3.81 -6.24
C VAL A 24 4.74 3.96 -7.65
N ILE A 25 3.99 3.50 -8.66
CA ILE A 25 4.31 3.77 -10.07
C ILE A 25 4.06 5.24 -10.32
N ARG A 26 5.13 5.95 -10.70
CA ARG A 26 5.13 7.41 -10.90
C ARG A 26 4.36 7.78 -12.16
N GLU A 27 3.96 9.05 -12.29
CA GLU A 27 3.21 9.58 -13.44
C GLU A 27 3.90 9.32 -14.78
N SER A 28 5.24 9.35 -14.81
CA SER A 28 6.02 9.04 -16.01
C SER A 28 5.86 7.58 -16.48
N GLY A 29 5.46 6.67 -15.57
CA GLY A 29 5.39 5.22 -15.81
C GLY A 29 6.75 4.54 -15.98
N GLU A 30 7.86 5.28 -15.85
CA GLU A 30 9.21 4.77 -16.13
C GLU A 30 9.80 4.02 -14.95
N TYR A 31 9.48 4.45 -13.73
CA TYR A 31 9.96 3.85 -12.49
C TYR A 31 8.83 3.77 -11.44
N ALA A 32 9.06 2.96 -10.42
CA ALA A 32 8.23 2.92 -9.22
C ALA A 32 9.08 3.22 -7.98
N SER A 33 8.58 4.08 -7.09
CA SER A 33 9.18 4.27 -5.76
C SER A 33 8.69 3.17 -4.81
N LEU A 34 9.59 2.59 -4.03
CA LEU A 34 9.26 1.67 -2.94
C LEU A 34 9.19 2.44 -1.63
N LEU A 35 8.02 2.46 -1.00
CA LEU A 35 7.81 2.98 0.34
C LEU A 35 7.65 1.78 1.27
N LYS A 36 8.61 1.59 2.18
CA LYS A 36 8.50 0.60 3.25
C LYS A 36 7.46 1.06 4.26
N TYR A 37 6.88 0.11 4.99
CA TYR A 37 5.90 0.44 6.04
C TYR A 37 6.39 1.54 7.00
N GLU A 38 7.65 1.48 7.42
CA GLU A 38 8.27 2.48 8.31
C GLU A 38 8.44 3.87 7.67
N ASP A 39 8.60 3.95 6.35
CA ASP A 39 8.84 5.20 5.63
C ASP A 39 7.64 6.16 5.70
N TYR A 40 6.43 5.61 5.88
CA TYR A 40 5.20 6.38 5.98
C TYR A 40 4.46 6.23 7.31
N THR A 41 4.98 5.44 8.27
CA THR A 41 4.38 5.31 9.61
C THR A 41 5.31 5.73 10.74
N SER A 42 6.56 6.10 10.45
CA SER A 42 7.48 6.63 11.46
C SER A 42 6.99 7.96 12.05
N ALA A 43 7.43 8.24 13.28
CA ALA A 43 7.05 9.44 14.02
C ALA A 43 7.52 10.77 13.36
N THR A 44 8.46 10.70 12.42
CA THR A 44 8.98 11.85 11.68
C THR A 44 8.14 12.22 10.46
N VAL A 45 7.22 11.34 10.04
CA VAL A 45 6.32 11.60 8.90
C VAL A 45 5.17 12.48 9.37
N ARG A 46 4.77 13.43 8.52
CA ARG A 46 3.66 14.35 8.82
C ARG A 46 2.36 13.56 8.91
N LYS A 47 1.89 13.34 10.13
CA LYS A 47 0.59 12.76 10.44
C LYS A 47 -0.48 13.84 10.38
N LEU A 48 -1.45 13.67 9.49
CA LEU A 48 -2.52 14.66 9.26
C LEU A 48 -3.80 14.32 10.02
N GLU A 49 -4.19 13.04 10.02
CA GLU A 49 -5.44 12.56 10.61
C GLU A 49 -5.19 11.29 11.41
N TRP A 50 -5.93 11.10 12.50
CA TRP A 50 -5.93 9.87 13.25
C TRP A 50 -7.24 9.63 13.97
N CYS A 51 -7.55 8.36 14.20
CA CYS A 51 -8.58 7.95 15.12
C CYS A 51 -8.07 6.70 15.81
N TYR A 52 -7.60 6.84 17.05
CA TYR A 52 -7.04 5.74 17.84
C TYR A 52 -8.05 5.20 18.85
N SER A 53 -8.95 6.07 19.31
CA SER A 53 -10.04 5.70 20.19
C SER A 53 -11.19 6.70 20.09
N GLU A 54 -12.25 6.44 20.86
CA GLU A 54 -13.43 7.30 20.99
C GLU A 54 -13.13 8.70 21.55
N SER A 55 -11.97 8.87 22.21
CA SER A 55 -11.53 10.14 22.82
C SER A 55 -10.19 10.66 22.29
N ASP A 56 -9.51 9.90 21.43
CA ASP A 56 -8.23 10.27 20.82
C ASP A 56 -8.35 10.17 19.30
N TYR A 57 -8.75 11.30 18.72
CA TYR A 57 -8.94 11.44 17.28
C TYR A 57 -8.74 12.89 16.86
N HIS A 58 -8.37 13.06 15.60
CA HIS A 58 -8.31 14.33 14.89
C HIS A 58 -8.62 14.02 13.43
N PHE A 59 -9.66 14.63 12.88
CA PHE A 59 -10.00 14.50 11.46
C PHE A 59 -9.36 15.65 10.70
N PHE A 60 -8.68 15.34 9.59
CA PHE A 60 -8.11 16.34 8.69
C PHE A 60 -9.13 16.70 7.62
N PHE A 61 -9.75 15.69 7.02
CA PHE A 61 -10.81 15.86 6.05
C PHE A 61 -12.19 15.76 6.73
N GLY A 62 -13.04 16.79 6.59
CA GLY A 62 -14.40 16.77 7.16
C GLY A 62 -14.43 16.97 8.68
N ALA A 63 -13.69 17.96 9.19
CA ALA A 63 -13.59 18.21 10.62
C ALA A 63 -14.43 19.43 11.06
N GLY A 64 -14.73 19.53 12.37
CA GLY A 64 -15.55 20.62 12.93
C GLY A 64 -17.03 20.56 12.56
N GLY A 65 -17.57 19.35 12.35
CA GLY A 65 -18.96 19.18 11.94
C GLY A 65 -19.20 19.28 10.43
N GLN A 66 -18.13 19.19 9.63
CA GLN A 66 -18.23 19.10 8.18
C GLN A 66 -18.22 17.64 7.72
N LEU A 67 -18.90 17.38 6.60
CA LEU A 67 -19.01 16.03 6.03
C LEU A 67 -17.74 15.68 5.23
N ARG A 68 -17.38 14.39 5.16
CA ARG A 68 -16.17 13.94 4.45
C ARG A 68 -16.30 14.18 2.94
N PRO A 69 -15.27 14.68 2.24
CA PRO A 69 -15.42 14.98 0.82
C PRO A 69 -15.62 13.72 -0.03
N MET A 70 -16.67 13.70 -0.87
CA MET A 70 -17.03 12.54 -1.69
C MET A 70 -15.92 12.11 -2.64
N ASN A 71 -15.15 13.04 -3.20
CA ASN A 71 -14.13 12.73 -4.22
C ASN A 71 -12.96 11.91 -3.68
N ILE A 72 -12.74 11.92 -2.36
CA ILE A 72 -11.69 11.13 -1.68
C ILE A 72 -12.28 10.00 -0.82
N THR A 73 -13.61 9.83 -0.84
CA THR A 73 -14.31 8.80 -0.08
C THR A 73 -14.81 7.73 -1.04
N GLY A 74 -14.18 6.56 -1.06
CA GLY A 74 -14.64 5.39 -1.81
C GLY A 74 -13.54 4.66 -2.57
N PRO A 75 -12.93 5.25 -3.61
CA PRO A 75 -11.84 4.61 -4.35
C PRO A 75 -10.60 4.43 -3.48
N VAL A 76 -9.85 3.34 -3.73
CA VAL A 76 -8.55 3.08 -3.09
C VAL A 76 -7.54 4.19 -3.41
N LEU A 77 -7.53 4.68 -4.65
CA LEU A 77 -6.66 5.77 -5.09
C LEU A 77 -7.54 6.87 -5.68
N SER A 78 -7.41 8.09 -5.18
CA SER A 78 -8.22 9.23 -5.58
C SER A 78 -7.41 10.53 -5.54
N LYS A 79 -7.90 11.59 -6.21
CA LYS A 79 -7.21 12.88 -6.28
C LYS A 79 -7.65 13.79 -5.13
N VAL A 80 -6.69 14.27 -4.36
CA VAL A 80 -6.84 15.37 -3.39
C VAL A 80 -6.60 16.68 -4.12
N ILE A 81 -7.63 17.52 -4.19
CA ILE A 81 -7.63 18.79 -4.94
C ILE A 81 -7.56 19.99 -3.98
N PRO A 82 -7.20 21.20 -4.46
CA PRO A 82 -7.15 22.40 -3.62
C PRO A 82 -8.39 22.60 -2.73
N TRP A 83 -9.59 22.37 -3.26
CA TRP A 83 -10.84 22.47 -2.49
C TRP A 83 -10.85 21.58 -1.23
N ASN A 84 -10.29 20.36 -1.30
CA ASN A 84 -10.23 19.49 -0.12
C ASN A 84 -9.37 20.08 1.01
N LEU A 85 -8.33 20.85 0.64
CA LEU A 85 -7.38 21.46 1.57
C LEU A 85 -7.85 22.81 2.10
N GLU A 86 -8.72 23.51 1.39
CA GLU A 86 -9.36 24.74 1.85
C GLU A 86 -10.21 24.51 3.10
N THR A 87 -10.87 23.36 3.18
CA THR A 87 -11.75 22.97 4.28
C THR A 87 -11.08 22.08 5.32
N ALA A 88 -9.79 21.77 5.16
CA ALA A 88 -9.09 20.83 6.03
C ALA A 88 -8.75 21.43 7.39
N GLN A 89 -8.72 20.58 8.43
CA GLN A 89 -8.26 20.96 9.77
C GLN A 89 -6.85 20.43 10.03
N TYR A 90 -5.89 21.34 10.05
CA TYR A 90 -4.48 21.03 10.24
C TYR A 90 -4.19 20.79 11.73
N PRO A 91 -3.47 19.71 12.10
CA PRO A 91 -2.96 19.57 13.47
C PRO A 91 -1.95 20.66 13.77
N GLU A 92 -1.79 21.04 15.04
CA GLU A 92 -0.91 22.14 15.46
C GLU A 92 0.55 21.98 14.98
N SER A 93 1.00 20.75 14.81
CA SER A 93 2.35 20.40 14.39
C SER A 93 2.59 20.49 12.87
N VAL A 94 1.59 20.82 12.05
CA VAL A 94 1.71 20.83 10.58
C VAL A 94 1.28 22.18 10.02
N HIS A 95 2.20 22.84 9.31
CA HIS A 95 1.90 24.10 8.65
C HIS A 95 1.13 23.88 7.33
N ARG A 96 0.12 24.72 7.08
CA ARG A 96 -0.72 24.66 5.87
C ARG A 96 0.08 24.67 4.58
N ASP A 97 1.17 25.44 4.53
CA ASP A 97 1.99 25.61 3.32
C ASP A 97 2.77 24.36 2.92
N GLU A 98 2.97 23.43 3.85
CA GLU A 98 3.69 22.16 3.62
C GLU A 98 2.84 21.12 2.88
N ILE A 99 1.52 21.27 2.93
CA ILE A 99 0.56 20.28 2.43
C ILE A 99 -0.02 20.77 1.11
N LYS A 100 0.15 19.97 0.06
CA LYS A 100 -0.22 20.31 -1.32
C LYS A 100 -1.18 19.28 -1.92
N PRO A 101 -1.95 19.64 -2.96
CA PRO A 101 -2.74 18.69 -3.73
C PRO A 101 -1.92 17.49 -4.19
N GLY A 102 -2.58 16.35 -4.39
CA GLY A 102 -1.93 15.10 -4.77
C GLY A 102 -2.91 13.94 -4.79
N TYR A 103 -2.51 12.78 -4.28
CA TYR A 103 -3.28 11.54 -4.35
C TYR A 103 -3.52 10.95 -2.96
N MET A 104 -4.76 10.57 -2.68
CA MET A 104 -5.14 9.80 -1.50
C MET A 104 -5.10 8.32 -1.84
N LEU A 105 -4.30 7.56 -1.09
CA LEU A 105 -4.21 6.10 -1.11
C LEU A 105 -4.80 5.53 0.18
N ASP A 106 -5.98 4.91 0.07
CA ASP A 106 -6.66 4.25 1.19
C ASP A 106 -6.36 2.76 1.24
N LEU A 107 -5.30 2.40 1.97
CA LEU A 107 -4.88 1.02 2.16
C LEU A 107 -5.89 0.20 2.97
N ARG A 108 -6.75 0.86 3.76
CA ARG A 108 -7.74 0.17 4.59
C ARG A 108 -8.69 -0.65 3.72
N VAL A 109 -9.11 -0.07 2.59
CA VAL A 109 -9.97 -0.74 1.61
C VAL A 109 -9.28 -1.97 1.00
N LEU A 110 -8.00 -1.88 0.66
CA LEU A 110 -7.23 -3.01 0.13
C LEU A 110 -7.01 -4.14 1.15
N GLN A 111 -6.86 -3.79 2.42
CA GLN A 111 -6.57 -4.73 3.51
C GLN A 111 -7.80 -5.50 4.01
N MET A 112 -8.98 -4.89 4.01
CA MET A 112 -10.22 -5.46 4.61
C MET A 112 -10.57 -6.86 4.09
N SER A 113 -10.35 -7.13 2.80
CA SER A 113 -10.70 -8.43 2.20
C SER A 113 -9.62 -9.49 2.35
N ARG A 114 -8.39 -9.12 2.74
CA ARG A 114 -7.21 -10.01 2.65
C ARG A 114 -6.99 -10.84 3.90
N PHE A 115 -7.18 -10.22 5.06
CA PHE A 115 -6.98 -10.88 6.36
C PHE A 115 -8.23 -11.60 6.87
N ASN A 116 -9.35 -11.55 6.16
CA ASN A 116 -10.56 -12.26 6.52
C ASN A 116 -10.93 -13.29 5.43
N PRO A 117 -10.08 -14.30 5.17
CA PRO A 117 -10.39 -15.33 4.19
C PRO A 117 -11.64 -16.10 4.64
N PRO A 118 -12.46 -16.60 3.69
CA PRO A 118 -13.63 -17.38 4.04
C PRO A 118 -13.20 -18.60 4.87
N ARG A 119 -13.81 -18.74 6.05
CA ARG A 119 -13.49 -19.74 7.09
C ARG A 119 -13.84 -21.16 6.66
N TRP A 120 -13.04 -21.74 5.77
CA TRP A 120 -13.24 -23.11 5.28
C TRP A 120 -12.37 -24.13 6.03
N PHE A 121 -11.49 -23.68 6.93
CA PHE A 121 -10.61 -24.53 7.72
C PHE A 121 -10.66 -24.14 9.20
N GLU A 122 -11.09 -25.08 10.05
CA GLU A 122 -11.28 -24.92 11.50
C GLU A 122 -9.96 -24.81 12.30
N HIS A 123 -8.81 -24.70 11.64
CA HIS A 123 -7.48 -24.81 12.24
C HIS A 123 -6.55 -23.65 11.94
N SER A 124 -7.04 -22.54 11.38
CA SER A 124 -6.20 -21.34 11.23
C SER A 124 -5.74 -20.87 12.63
N PRO A 125 -4.45 -20.50 12.79
CA PRO A 125 -3.98 -19.87 14.01
C PRO A 125 -4.91 -18.69 14.32
N GLN A 126 -5.23 -18.49 15.60
CA GLN A 126 -6.11 -17.41 16.05
C GLN A 126 -5.49 -16.06 15.69
N GLU A 127 -5.69 -15.61 14.45
CA GLU A 127 -5.30 -14.28 14.02
C GLU A 127 -6.00 -13.29 14.96
N ARG A 128 -5.20 -12.43 15.59
CA ARG A 128 -5.71 -11.49 16.58
C ARG A 128 -6.61 -10.50 15.85
N ARG A 129 -7.92 -10.61 16.08
CA ARG A 129 -8.90 -9.62 15.62
C ARG A 129 -8.53 -8.24 16.16
N ASP A 130 -8.73 -7.22 15.34
CA ASP A 130 -8.62 -5.83 15.79
C ASP A 130 -9.82 -5.43 16.65
N THR A 131 -9.66 -4.36 17.43
CA THR A 131 -10.72 -3.85 18.29
C THR A 131 -11.43 -2.71 17.59
N PRO A 132 -12.74 -2.81 17.31
CA PRO A 132 -13.48 -1.73 16.66
C PRO A 132 -13.69 -0.55 17.61
N ILE A 133 -13.69 0.65 17.06
CA ILE A 133 -14.16 1.87 17.72
C ILE A 133 -15.68 1.88 17.60
N ARG A 134 -16.39 1.91 18.74
CA ARG A 134 -17.84 1.68 18.76
C ARG A 134 -18.62 2.98 18.65
N GLN A 135 -18.20 4.00 19.39
CA GLN A 135 -18.86 5.30 19.41
C GLN A 135 -17.83 6.41 19.50
N ILE A 136 -17.55 7.06 18.37
CA ILE A 136 -16.94 8.39 18.44
C ILE A 136 -18.02 9.29 19.01
N LYS A 137 -17.74 10.01 20.11
CA LYS A 137 -18.66 11.04 20.60
C LYS A 137 -18.80 12.09 19.49
N SER A 138 -19.83 11.93 18.68
CA SER A 138 -20.08 12.76 17.51
C SER A 138 -20.28 14.21 17.95
N LEU A 139 -19.49 15.12 17.38
CA LEU A 139 -19.81 16.56 17.35
C LEU A 139 -20.86 16.87 16.26
N LEU A 140 -21.33 15.86 15.52
CA LEU A 140 -22.27 15.96 14.41
C LEU A 140 -23.67 15.44 14.81
N PRO A 141 -24.76 16.09 14.33
CA PRO A 141 -26.12 15.58 14.52
C PRO A 141 -26.33 14.23 13.82
N GLU A 142 -27.08 13.33 14.46
CA GLU A 142 -27.32 11.90 14.09
C GLU A 142 -27.91 11.64 12.68
N TYR A 143 -28.16 12.66 11.85
CA TYR A 143 -29.00 12.55 10.64
C TYR A 143 -28.43 13.18 9.35
N LEU A 144 -27.20 13.70 9.35
CA LEU A 144 -26.60 14.22 8.11
C LEU A 144 -25.90 13.08 7.35
N PRO A 145 -26.05 12.99 6.01
CA PRO A 145 -25.24 12.06 5.23
C PRO A 145 -23.76 12.38 5.46
N ASP A 146 -22.95 11.41 5.83
CA ASP A 146 -21.53 11.56 6.24
C ASP A 146 -20.58 12.15 5.16
N ILE A 147 -21.12 12.54 4.01
CA ILE A 147 -20.37 12.89 2.81
C ILE A 147 -20.77 14.26 2.26
N SER A 148 -19.80 15.14 2.01
CA SER A 148 -19.97 16.41 1.31
C SER A 148 -19.76 16.22 -0.20
N TYR A 149 -20.70 16.72 -1.00
CA TYR A 149 -20.56 16.75 -2.44
C TYR A 149 -19.62 17.88 -2.86
N LEU A 150 -18.82 17.61 -3.88
CA LEU A 150 -17.94 18.59 -4.49
C LEU A 150 -18.78 19.74 -5.10
N PRO A 151 -18.55 21.01 -4.73
CA PRO A 151 -19.20 22.14 -5.37
C PRO A 151 -18.89 22.19 -6.85
N LEU A 152 -19.85 22.62 -7.68
CA LEU A 152 -19.67 22.69 -9.14
C LEU A 152 -18.45 23.53 -9.53
N ILE A 153 -18.16 24.61 -8.79
CA ILE A 153 -17.00 25.48 -9.03
C ILE A 153 -15.67 24.73 -8.85
N ALA A 154 -15.62 23.75 -7.95
CA ALA A 154 -14.43 22.95 -7.67
C ALA A 154 -14.32 21.70 -8.58
N SER A 155 -15.37 21.36 -9.34
CA SER A 155 -15.38 20.17 -10.20
C SER A 155 -14.29 20.17 -11.27
N ASN A 156 -13.96 21.34 -11.83
CA ASN A 156 -12.90 21.48 -12.82
C ASN A 156 -11.52 21.09 -12.27
N GLN A 157 -11.29 21.23 -10.96
CA GLN A 157 -10.01 20.87 -10.31
C GLN A 157 -9.74 19.35 -10.35
N LEU A 158 -10.76 18.52 -10.57
CA LEU A 158 -10.57 17.08 -10.75
C LEU A 158 -9.79 16.76 -12.03
N CYS A 159 -9.92 17.61 -13.05
CA CYS A 159 -9.21 17.47 -14.32
C CYS A 159 -7.82 18.09 -14.29
N ASP A 160 -7.55 19.00 -13.36
CA ASP A 160 -6.24 19.65 -13.25
C ASP A 160 -5.17 18.64 -12.81
N PRO A 161 -3.94 18.71 -13.35
CA PRO A 161 -2.83 17.91 -12.87
C PRO A 161 -2.50 18.33 -11.43
N VAL A 162 -2.11 17.35 -10.63
CA VAL A 162 -1.62 17.57 -9.26
C VAL A 162 -0.20 17.03 -9.18
N GLU A 163 0.57 17.54 -8.24
CA GLU A 163 1.86 16.95 -7.91
C GLU A 163 1.68 15.55 -7.32
N GLU A 164 2.71 14.71 -7.40
CA GLU A 164 2.69 13.33 -6.91
C GLU A 164 2.81 13.22 -5.37
N ASN A 165 2.24 14.16 -4.63
CA ASN A 165 2.14 14.09 -3.19
C ASN A 165 1.16 12.97 -2.80
N LEU A 166 1.43 12.25 -1.71
CA LEU A 166 0.62 11.12 -1.25
C LEU A 166 0.02 11.38 0.13
N TYR A 167 -1.25 11.06 0.28
CA TYR A 167 -1.98 10.95 1.53
C TYR A 167 -2.28 9.48 1.75
N ILE A 168 -1.63 8.84 2.72
CA ILE A 168 -1.70 7.40 2.91
C ILE A 168 -2.56 7.11 4.12
N ALA A 169 -3.76 6.57 3.91
CA ALA A 169 -4.63 6.11 4.98
C ALA A 169 -4.36 4.62 5.27
N SER A 170 -3.96 4.32 6.49
CA SER A 170 -3.60 2.96 6.93
C SER A 170 -4.11 2.67 8.33
N TYR A 171 -4.44 1.41 8.59
CA TYR A 171 -4.81 0.98 9.95
C TYR A 171 -3.61 1.06 10.90
N VAL A 172 -3.88 1.36 12.17
CA VAL A 172 -2.83 1.38 13.21
C VAL A 172 -2.23 -0.01 13.42
N ASN A 173 -3.04 -1.06 13.29
CA ASN A 173 -2.61 -2.44 13.51
C ASN A 173 -2.69 -3.26 12.20
N PRO A 174 -1.89 -2.97 11.16
CA PRO A 174 -2.14 -3.47 9.81
C PRO A 174 -2.21 -5.01 9.70
N LEU A 175 -1.58 -5.74 10.63
CA LEU A 175 -1.54 -7.21 10.67
C LEU A 175 -2.72 -7.87 11.41
N LYS A 176 -3.74 -7.11 11.82
CA LYS A 176 -4.94 -7.64 12.48
C LYS A 176 -6.12 -7.79 11.53
N VAL A 177 -6.95 -8.80 11.80
CA VAL A 177 -8.19 -9.09 11.06
C VAL A 177 -9.30 -8.13 11.45
N ARG A 178 -10.11 -7.71 10.48
CA ARG A 178 -11.21 -6.76 10.66
C ARG A 178 -12.51 -7.27 10.04
N ASP A 179 -13.63 -6.83 10.61
CA ASP A 179 -14.96 -6.97 10.03
C ASP A 179 -15.20 -5.87 8.99
N CYS A 180 -15.92 -6.17 7.91
CA CYS A 180 -16.17 -5.18 6.87
C CYS A 180 -17.17 -4.09 7.26
N ASN A 181 -17.95 -4.31 8.32
CA ASN A 181 -19.02 -3.40 8.76
C ASN A 181 -18.65 -2.61 10.02
N GLN A 182 -17.40 -2.67 10.46
CA GLN A 182 -16.94 -1.98 11.66
C GLN A 182 -15.86 -0.95 11.35
N PHE A 183 -15.79 0.06 12.20
CA PHE A 183 -14.80 1.12 12.13
C PHE A 183 -13.64 0.82 13.07
N TYR A 184 -12.41 0.94 12.58
CA TYR A 184 -11.20 0.53 13.29
C TYR A 184 -10.18 1.66 13.37
N PRO A 185 -9.25 1.61 14.34
CA PRO A 185 -8.21 2.62 14.46
C PRO A 185 -7.37 2.78 13.19
N TYR A 186 -7.17 4.03 12.76
CA TYR A 186 -6.36 4.36 11.59
C TYR A 186 -5.66 5.70 11.74
N HIS A 187 -4.77 6.00 10.79
CA HIS A 187 -4.16 7.31 10.60
C HIS A 187 -4.03 7.64 9.10
N ILE A 188 -3.79 8.91 8.80
CA ILE A 188 -3.41 9.39 7.48
C ILE A 188 -2.09 10.14 7.59
N HIS A 189 -1.11 9.73 6.80
CA HIS A 189 0.20 10.37 6.70
C HIS A 189 0.39 11.05 5.34
N TYR A 190 1.19 12.11 5.30
CA TYR A 190 1.50 12.85 4.09
C TYR A 190 2.97 12.75 3.70
N ILE A 191 3.20 12.33 2.46
CA ILE A 191 4.51 12.24 1.81
C ILE A 191 4.50 13.19 0.61
N SER A 192 5.42 14.13 0.58
CA SER A 192 5.58 15.04 -0.56
C SER A 192 6.26 14.35 -1.74
N THR A 193 6.07 14.89 -2.93
CA THR A 193 6.77 14.45 -4.16
C THR A 193 8.29 14.40 -3.95
N LYS A 194 8.86 15.40 -3.26
CA LYS A 194 10.30 15.47 -2.99
C LYS A 194 10.80 14.34 -2.08
N GLU A 195 10.03 13.98 -1.06
CA GLU A 195 10.37 12.83 -0.23
C GLU A 195 10.21 11.53 -1.03
N LEU A 196 9.17 11.46 -1.86
CA LEU A 196 8.90 10.32 -2.71
C LEU A 196 10.02 10.03 -3.71
N ASP A 197 10.69 11.07 -4.20
CA ASP A 197 11.85 10.99 -5.09
C ASP A 197 13.11 10.49 -4.36
N SER A 198 13.15 10.57 -3.02
CA SER A 198 14.30 10.14 -2.20
C SER A 198 14.30 8.64 -1.86
N PHE A 199 13.16 7.97 -2.04
CA PHE A 199 13.04 6.54 -1.76
C PHE A 199 13.69 5.67 -2.83
N GLU A 200 13.85 4.39 -2.52
CA GLU A 200 14.39 3.40 -3.46
C GLU A 200 13.50 3.31 -4.71
N GLN A 201 14.12 3.27 -5.88
CA GLN A 201 13.40 3.28 -7.16
C GLN A 201 13.65 1.97 -7.93
N LEU A 202 12.59 1.47 -8.54
CA LEU A 202 12.59 0.32 -9.43
C LEU A 202 12.38 0.79 -10.87
N ASP A 203 13.34 0.50 -11.74
CA ASP A 203 13.24 0.82 -13.17
C ASP A 203 12.27 -0.15 -13.88
N LEU A 204 11.10 0.34 -14.29
CA LEU A 204 10.06 -0.42 -14.98
C LEU A 204 10.33 -0.58 -16.49
N LYS A 205 11.39 0.02 -17.01
CA LYS A 205 11.89 -0.20 -18.37
C LYS A 205 12.93 -1.31 -18.44
N ASN A 206 13.61 -1.59 -17.34
CA ASN A 206 14.60 -2.65 -17.29
C ASN A 206 13.96 -4.03 -17.56
N GLY A 207 14.41 -4.71 -18.62
CA GLY A 207 13.93 -6.04 -18.98
C GLY A 207 12.57 -6.08 -19.69
N GLN A 208 12.11 -4.99 -20.31
CA GLN A 208 10.80 -4.95 -21.02
C GLN A 208 10.59 -6.07 -22.04
N VAL A 209 11.66 -6.47 -22.74
CA VAL A 209 11.63 -7.52 -23.77
C VAL A 209 11.88 -8.92 -23.22
N ILE A 210 12.14 -9.07 -21.92
CA ILE A 210 12.48 -10.36 -21.30
C ILE A 210 11.22 -11.20 -21.13
N ASP A 211 11.33 -12.48 -21.46
CA ASP A 211 10.31 -13.47 -21.13
C ASP A 211 10.32 -13.76 -19.62
N LEU A 212 9.19 -13.53 -18.96
CA LEU A 212 9.05 -13.75 -17.51
C LEU A 212 9.19 -15.23 -17.14
N ASN A 213 8.84 -16.15 -18.03
CA ASN A 213 9.01 -17.58 -17.75
C ASN A 213 10.52 -17.94 -17.75
N GLY A 214 11.26 -17.49 -18.76
CA GLY A 214 12.72 -17.62 -18.79
C GLY A 214 13.39 -16.97 -17.59
N LEU A 215 12.96 -15.78 -17.18
CA LEU A 215 13.48 -15.08 -16.01
C LEU A 215 13.26 -15.85 -14.71
N ASN A 216 12.05 -16.39 -14.50
CA ASN A 216 11.75 -17.24 -13.36
C ASN A 216 12.64 -18.49 -13.32
N GLN A 217 12.87 -19.14 -14.47
CA GLN A 217 13.77 -20.29 -14.54
C GLN A 217 15.22 -19.93 -14.16
N THR A 218 15.70 -18.75 -14.57
CA THR A 218 17.03 -18.25 -14.17
C THR A 218 17.11 -18.03 -12.66
N ILE A 219 16.10 -17.38 -12.08
CA ILE A 219 16.01 -17.16 -10.63
C ILE A 219 16.03 -18.49 -9.87
N ASP A 220 15.28 -19.50 -10.33
CA ASP A 220 15.25 -20.81 -9.69
C ASP A 220 16.59 -21.54 -9.76
N ARG A 221 17.31 -21.42 -10.88
CA ARG A 221 18.69 -21.94 -10.98
C ARG A 221 19.64 -21.25 -10.00
N LEU A 222 19.56 -19.92 -9.89
CA LEU A 222 20.39 -19.15 -8.97
C LEU A 222 20.09 -19.48 -7.51
N LYS A 223 18.81 -19.63 -7.15
CA LYS A 223 18.40 -20.12 -5.81
C LYS A 223 19.02 -21.49 -5.51
N ASN A 224 18.93 -22.43 -6.44
CA ASN A 224 19.51 -23.77 -6.27
C ASN A 224 21.04 -23.74 -6.15
N ALA A 225 21.71 -22.88 -6.93
CA ALA A 225 23.16 -22.70 -6.83
C ALA A 225 23.58 -22.09 -5.47
N LEU A 226 22.79 -21.14 -4.95
CA LEU A 226 23.03 -20.55 -3.63
C LEU A 226 22.86 -21.57 -2.50
N ILE A 227 21.92 -22.52 -2.62
CA ILE A 227 21.80 -23.62 -1.65
C ILE A 227 23.09 -24.47 -1.61
N GLN A 228 23.73 -24.67 -2.75
CA GLN A 228 24.99 -25.42 -2.84
C GLN A 228 26.21 -24.59 -2.41
N THR A 229 26.13 -23.26 -2.53
CA THR A 229 27.22 -22.31 -2.24
C THR A 229 26.70 -21.06 -1.51
N PRO A 230 26.28 -21.19 -0.24
CA PRO A 230 25.53 -20.15 0.49
C PRO A 230 26.29 -18.84 0.70
N ASP A 231 27.62 -18.90 0.69
CA ASP A 231 28.50 -17.75 0.91
C ASP A 231 28.91 -17.04 -0.38
N SER A 232 28.36 -17.43 -1.54
CA SER A 232 28.70 -16.78 -2.83
C SER A 232 27.99 -15.43 -2.98
N ASP A 233 28.74 -14.34 -2.79
CA ASP A 233 28.23 -12.97 -2.98
C ASP A 233 27.91 -12.65 -4.44
N GLU A 234 28.60 -13.30 -5.39
CA GLU A 234 28.32 -13.19 -6.82
C GLU A 234 26.91 -13.72 -7.14
N ILE A 235 26.58 -14.92 -6.65
CA ILE A 235 25.25 -15.52 -6.86
C ILE A 235 24.16 -14.70 -6.17
N LYS A 236 24.41 -14.19 -4.96
CA LYS A 236 23.46 -13.28 -4.26
C LYS A 236 23.19 -12.02 -5.07
N THR A 237 24.25 -11.41 -5.61
CA THR A 237 24.15 -10.18 -6.42
C THR A 237 23.34 -10.44 -7.68
N GLN A 238 23.66 -11.51 -8.42
CA GLN A 238 22.95 -11.87 -9.64
C GLN A 238 21.48 -12.21 -9.34
N LEU A 239 21.21 -12.99 -8.29
CA LEU A 239 19.85 -13.32 -7.86
C LEU A 239 19.02 -12.07 -7.56
N ASN A 240 19.61 -11.09 -6.87
CA ASN A 240 18.93 -9.83 -6.56
C ASN A 240 18.64 -9.01 -7.82
N GLN A 241 19.57 -8.95 -8.77
CA GLN A 241 19.35 -8.28 -10.06
C GLN A 241 18.19 -8.91 -10.84
N GLU A 242 18.19 -10.23 -11.00
CA GLU A 242 17.11 -10.93 -11.73
C GLU A 242 15.76 -10.77 -11.04
N ARG A 243 15.72 -10.79 -9.70
CA ARG A 243 14.50 -10.51 -8.92
C ARG A 243 13.98 -9.10 -9.12
N GLN A 244 14.86 -8.10 -9.20
CA GLN A 244 14.44 -6.73 -9.48
C GLN A 244 13.84 -6.61 -10.88
N VAL A 245 14.45 -7.26 -11.89
CA VAL A 245 13.88 -7.29 -13.24
C VAL A 245 12.48 -7.93 -13.22
N LEU A 246 12.32 -9.04 -12.49
CA LEU A 246 11.02 -9.71 -12.37
C LEU A 246 9.99 -8.79 -11.70
N ALA A 247 10.36 -8.15 -10.59
CA ALA A 247 9.51 -7.18 -9.89
C ALA A 247 9.06 -6.05 -10.82
N ALA A 248 10.03 -5.45 -11.54
CA ALA A 248 9.79 -4.35 -12.44
C ALA A 248 8.81 -4.74 -13.54
N GLN A 249 9.01 -5.90 -14.16
CA GLN A 249 8.20 -6.34 -15.27
C GLN A 249 6.82 -6.85 -14.84
N SER A 250 6.69 -7.45 -13.66
CA SER A 250 5.38 -7.78 -13.08
C SER A 250 4.58 -6.50 -12.80
N LEU A 251 5.16 -5.49 -12.13
CA LEU A 251 4.49 -4.21 -11.88
C LEU A 251 4.11 -3.50 -13.18
N ALA A 252 5.02 -3.45 -14.14
CA ALA A 252 4.79 -2.84 -15.44
C ALA A 252 3.64 -3.51 -16.19
N ARG A 253 3.58 -4.86 -16.24
CA ARG A 253 2.55 -5.57 -17.02
C ARG A 253 1.18 -5.55 -16.35
N PHE A 254 1.12 -5.80 -15.04
CA PHE A 254 -0.15 -5.95 -14.32
C PHE A 254 -0.79 -4.63 -13.91
N TYR A 255 0.01 -3.58 -13.68
CA TYR A 255 -0.51 -2.30 -13.21
C TYR A 255 -0.36 -1.20 -14.25
N ARG A 256 0.87 -0.92 -14.68
CA ARG A 256 1.13 0.19 -15.61
C ARG A 256 0.43 -0.02 -16.96
N ASN A 257 0.80 -1.08 -17.67
CA ASN A 257 0.33 -1.35 -19.04
C ASN A 257 -1.18 -1.70 -19.07
N ALA A 258 -1.70 -2.29 -18.00
CA ALA A 258 -3.11 -2.63 -17.88
C ALA A 258 -3.99 -1.45 -17.41
N GLY A 259 -3.38 -0.33 -16.98
CA GLY A 259 -4.11 0.84 -16.47
C GLY A 259 -4.80 0.60 -15.12
N VAL A 260 -4.33 -0.37 -14.32
CA VAL A 260 -4.91 -0.64 -12.99
C VAL A 260 -4.42 0.43 -12.02
N GLN A 261 -5.35 1.16 -11.39
CA GLN A 261 -5.04 2.32 -10.55
C GLN A 261 -4.37 1.94 -9.22
N ALA A 262 -4.88 0.91 -8.57
CA ALA A 262 -4.33 0.42 -7.32
C ALA A 262 -4.73 -1.03 -7.14
N GLY A 263 -3.96 -1.73 -6.32
CA GLY A 263 -4.24 -3.11 -5.97
C GLY A 263 -3.18 -3.59 -5.03
N ALA A 264 -3.13 -4.90 -4.85
CA ALA A 264 -2.01 -5.46 -4.16
C ALA A 264 -1.69 -6.86 -4.67
N LEU A 265 -0.40 -7.12 -4.80
CA LEU A 265 0.19 -8.21 -5.56
C LEU A 265 0.79 -9.22 -4.59
N ASN A 266 0.73 -10.51 -4.91
CA ASN A 266 1.41 -11.51 -4.10
C ASN A 266 2.92 -11.47 -4.39
N PRO A 267 3.81 -11.26 -3.42
CA PRO A 267 5.25 -11.29 -3.64
C PRO A 267 5.76 -12.60 -4.24
N GLU A 268 5.04 -13.74 -4.14
CA GLU A 268 5.36 -14.93 -4.93
C GLU A 268 5.26 -14.68 -6.46
N ASP A 269 4.39 -13.77 -6.91
CA ASP A 269 4.25 -13.35 -8.31
C ASP A 269 5.42 -12.45 -8.78
N VAL A 270 6.25 -11.97 -7.85
CA VAL A 270 7.33 -11.00 -8.09
C VAL A 270 8.73 -11.54 -7.73
N LEU A 271 8.83 -12.50 -6.81
CA LEU A 271 10.11 -13.07 -6.34
C LEU A 271 10.45 -14.43 -6.95
N GLY A 272 9.58 -14.91 -7.85
CA GLY A 272 9.65 -16.23 -8.48
C GLY A 272 9.36 -17.35 -7.48
N GLN A 273 8.74 -18.43 -7.95
CA GLN A 273 8.31 -19.53 -7.10
C GLN A 273 9.43 -20.06 -6.19
N VAL A 274 9.11 -20.40 -4.94
CA VAL A 274 9.97 -21.25 -4.13
C VAL A 274 9.70 -22.69 -4.56
N SER A 275 10.71 -23.37 -5.12
CA SER A 275 10.56 -24.70 -5.73
C SER A 275 9.94 -25.72 -4.77
N GLN A 276 8.94 -26.45 -5.28
CA GLN A 276 8.05 -27.39 -4.59
C GLN A 276 8.67 -28.73 -4.13
N ASN A 277 9.97 -28.82 -3.81
CA ASN A 277 10.57 -30.11 -3.44
C ASN A 277 10.35 -30.57 -1.98
N GLN A 278 9.19 -30.24 -1.40
CA GLN A 278 8.65 -30.88 -0.18
C GLN A 278 7.14 -31.14 -0.33
N VAL A 279 6.77 -31.93 -1.33
CA VAL A 279 5.40 -32.40 -1.53
C VAL A 279 5.16 -33.62 -0.66
N LYS A 280 4.66 -33.38 0.56
CA LYS A 280 3.76 -34.30 1.30
C LYS A 280 2.90 -33.62 2.38
N HIS A 281 3.12 -32.33 2.68
CA HIS A 281 2.23 -31.50 3.52
C HIS A 281 1.43 -30.42 2.74
N ALA A 282 1.43 -30.49 1.41
CA ALA A 282 1.02 -29.40 0.51
C ALA A 282 -0.50 -29.10 0.43
N GLN A 283 -1.37 -29.81 1.14
CA GLN A 283 -2.81 -29.53 1.16
C GLN A 283 -3.28 -28.64 2.32
N VAL A 284 -2.46 -28.48 3.38
CA VAL A 284 -2.81 -27.64 4.55
C VAL A 284 -2.14 -26.25 4.47
N MET A 285 -1.05 -26.12 3.70
CA MET A 285 -0.21 -24.90 3.63
C MET A 285 -0.63 -23.87 2.57
N ARG A 286 -1.77 -24.04 1.90
CA ARG A 286 -2.29 -23.05 0.92
C ARG A 286 -3.10 -21.92 1.58
N ALA A 287 -3.55 -22.11 2.82
CA ALA A 287 -4.32 -21.10 3.56
C ALA A 287 -3.46 -20.00 4.20
N ASP A 288 -2.14 -20.20 4.33
CA ASP A 288 -1.21 -19.29 5.03
C ASP A 288 -0.36 -18.40 4.07
N ARG A 289 -0.73 -18.31 2.79
CA ARG A 289 0.04 -17.60 1.75
C ARG A 289 -0.53 -16.24 1.35
N ALA A 290 -0.93 -15.43 2.32
CA ALA A 290 -1.22 -14.02 2.06
C ALA A 290 0.05 -13.20 2.23
N THR A 291 0.95 -13.31 1.27
CA THR A 291 2.04 -12.35 1.13
C THR A 291 1.58 -11.31 0.14
N VAL A 292 1.67 -10.02 0.46
CA VAL A 292 1.02 -8.96 -0.35
C VAL A 292 1.86 -7.68 -0.31
N CYS A 293 2.22 -7.09 -1.46
CA CYS A 293 2.67 -5.69 -1.54
C CYS A 293 1.56 -4.82 -2.13
N MET A 294 1.41 -3.59 -1.64
CA MET A 294 0.44 -2.63 -2.14
C MET A 294 1.01 -1.92 -3.39
N VAL A 295 0.15 -1.59 -4.33
CA VAL A 295 0.53 -0.85 -5.54
C VAL A 295 -0.38 0.35 -5.72
N ALA A 296 0.22 1.50 -5.97
CA ALA A 296 -0.46 2.72 -6.39
C ALA A 296 0.10 3.15 -7.74
N ASN A 297 -0.76 3.37 -8.73
CA ASN A 297 -0.38 3.71 -10.09
C ASN A 297 -0.85 5.12 -10.43
N LEU A 298 0.03 6.11 -10.22
CA LEU A 298 -0.29 7.51 -10.46
C LEU A 298 -0.44 7.83 -11.96
N MET A 299 0.25 7.07 -12.83
CA MET A 299 0.10 7.17 -14.29
C MET A 299 -1.34 6.93 -14.77
N SER A 300 -2.17 6.22 -14.00
CA SER A 300 -3.56 5.91 -14.38
C SER A 300 -4.52 7.12 -14.38
N PHE A 301 -4.06 8.30 -13.92
CA PHE A 301 -4.83 9.54 -13.89
C PHE A 301 -4.54 10.47 -15.10
N LEU A 302 -3.64 10.05 -16.00
CA LEU A 302 -3.30 10.71 -17.26
C LEU A 302 -4.15 10.17 -18.42
#